data_AF-A0A0V0RBV0-F1
#
_entry.id   AF-A0A0V0RBV0-F1
#
_cell.length_a   1.000
_cell.length_b   1.000
_cell.length_c   1.000
_cell.angle_alpha   90.00
_cell.angle_beta   90.00
_cell.angle_gamma   90.00
#
_symmetry.space_group_name_H-M   'P 1'
#
loop_
_entity.id
_entity.type
_entity.pdbx_description
1 polymer ?
#
loop_
_entity_poly.entity_id
_entity_poly.type
_entity_poly.pdbx_seq_one_letter_code
_entity_poly.pdbx_strand_id
1 'polypeptide(L)'
;LIYKLGGIDKRVIERFEKEAAEMNKRSFKYAWVLDKLKAERERGITIDIALWKFETTKYYCTVIDAPGHRDFIKNMITGTSQADCAVLIIDSTTGGFEAGISKDGQTREHALLAFTLGVRQMICCCNKMDAT
;
A
#
# COMPACT_ATOMS: atom_id res chain seq x y z
N LEU A 1 -4.19 6.58 5.99
CA LEU A 1 -5.09 7.57 5.33
C LEU A 1 -6.55 7.32 5.68
N ILE A 2 -7.09 6.14 5.33
CA ILE A 2 -8.52 5.79 5.46
C ILE A 2 -9.06 5.97 6.88
N TYR A 3 -8.31 5.54 7.91
CA TYR A 3 -8.71 5.76 9.31
C TYR A 3 -8.89 7.25 9.67
N LYS A 4 -7.94 8.11 9.27
CA LYS A 4 -8.00 9.56 9.59
C LYS A 4 -9.15 10.27 8.88
N LEU A 5 -9.58 9.76 7.73
CA LEU A 5 -10.70 10.29 6.95
C LEU A 5 -12.04 9.68 7.36
N GLY A 6 -12.09 8.91 8.46
CA GLY A 6 -13.33 8.34 8.98
C GLY A 6 -13.90 7.18 8.15
N GLY A 7 -13.13 6.64 7.20
CA GLY A 7 -13.58 5.53 6.35
C GLY A 7 -13.73 4.19 7.09
N ILE A 8 -13.27 4.09 8.34
CA ILE A 8 -13.34 2.87 9.17
C ILE A 8 -13.74 3.26 10.59
N ASP A 9 -14.74 2.55 11.14
CA ASP A 9 -15.18 2.70 12.52
C ASP A 9 -14.09 2.28 13.51
N LYS A 10 -13.91 3.06 14.59
CA LYS A 10 -12.93 2.79 15.64
C LYS A 10 -13.05 1.38 16.24
N ARG A 11 -14.27 0.85 16.36
CA ARG A 11 -14.53 -0.49 16.91
C ARG A 11 -13.94 -1.60 16.03
N VAL A 12 -13.93 -1.40 14.71
CA VAL A 12 -13.38 -2.36 13.75
C VAL A 12 -11.86 -2.41 13.87
N ILE A 13 -11.22 -1.26 14.09
CA ILE A 13 -9.77 -1.17 14.28
C ILE A 13 -9.35 -1.82 15.59
N GLU A 14 -10.06 -1.58 16.68
CA GLU A 14 -9.78 -2.22 17.98
C GLU A 14 -9.90 -3.76 17.89
N ARG A 15 -10.85 -4.27 17.11
CA ARG A 15 -10.96 -5.70 16.83
C ARG A 15 -9.74 -6.22 16.07
N PHE A 16 -9.33 -5.54 14.99
CA PHE A 16 -8.16 -5.95 14.22
C PHE A 16 -6.84 -5.80 15.01
N GLU A 17 -6.75 -4.84 15.93
CA GLU A 17 -5.58 -4.69 16.80
C GLU A 17 -5.45 -5.86 17.78
N LYS A 18 -6.57 -6.40 18.27
CA LYS A 18 -6.59 -7.65 19.06
C LYS A 18 -6.18 -8.87 18.23
N GLU A 19 -6.77 -9.05 17.04
CA GLU A 19 -6.44 -10.18 16.15
C GLU A 19 -4.95 -10.15 15.71
N ALA A 20 -4.42 -8.97 15.37
CA ALA A 20 -3.02 -8.80 15.00
C ALA A 20 -2.07 -9.03 16.19
N ALA A 21 -2.51 -8.70 17.41
CA ALA A 21 -1.77 -8.97 18.63
C ALA A 21 -1.69 -10.47 18.96
N GLU A 22 -2.76 -11.22 18.74
CA GLU A 22 -2.78 -12.69 18.89
C GLU A 22 -1.84 -13.38 17.89
N MET A 23 -1.66 -12.81 16.70
CA MET A 23 -0.76 -13.32 15.66
C MET A 23 0.68 -12.76 15.74
N ASN A 24 1.09 -12.11 16.84
CA ASN A 24 2.41 -11.49 17.02
C ASN A 24 2.81 -10.46 15.93
N LYS A 25 1.82 -9.86 15.24
CA LYS A 25 2.02 -8.87 14.15
C LYS A 25 1.45 -7.50 14.50
N ARG A 26 1.63 -7.04 15.74
CA ARG A 26 1.08 -5.76 16.25
C ARG A 26 1.43 -4.54 15.40
N SER A 27 2.61 -4.53 14.77
CA SER A 27 3.08 -3.45 13.90
C SER A 27 2.27 -3.28 12.60
N PHE A 28 1.46 -4.27 12.21
CA PHE A 28 0.71 -4.30 10.95
C PHE A 28 -0.77 -3.92 11.07
N LYS A 29 -1.20 -3.33 12.19
CA LYS A 29 -2.64 -3.06 12.46
C LYS A 29 -3.38 -2.31 11.35
N TYR A 30 -2.70 -1.44 10.61
CA TYR A 30 -3.30 -0.67 9.52
C TYR A 30 -3.31 -1.42 8.18
N ALA A 31 -2.36 -2.32 7.95
CA ALA A 31 -2.33 -3.17 6.74
C ALA A 31 -3.44 -4.22 6.77
N TRP A 32 -3.75 -4.74 7.97
CA TRP A 32 -4.83 -5.70 8.19
C TRP A 32 -6.23 -5.23 7.82
N VAL A 33 -6.42 -3.92 7.74
CA VAL A 33 -7.65 -3.31 7.23
C VAL A 33 -7.79 -3.57 5.73
N LEU A 34 -6.69 -3.55 5.00
CA LEU A 34 -6.63 -3.73 3.55
C LEU A 34 -6.55 -5.22 3.18
N ASP A 35 -5.79 -6.00 3.94
CA ASP A 35 -5.56 -7.43 3.72
C ASP A 35 -6.77 -8.29 4.15
N LYS A 36 -7.52 -8.76 3.16
CA LYS A 36 -8.73 -9.57 3.36
C LYS A 36 -8.44 -11.07 3.39
N LEU A 37 -7.38 -11.53 2.72
CA LEU A 37 -7.07 -12.95 2.63
C LEU A 37 -6.27 -13.42 3.85
N LYS A 38 -6.58 -14.63 4.34
CA LYS A 38 -5.82 -15.25 5.45
C LYS A 38 -4.33 -15.40 5.10
N ALA A 39 -4.03 -15.73 3.84
CA ALA A 39 -2.66 -15.85 3.34
C ALA A 39 -1.90 -14.52 3.34
N GLU A 40 -2.55 -13.39 3.08
CA GLU A 40 -1.95 -12.05 3.15
C GLU A 40 -1.55 -11.73 4.59
N ARG A 41 -2.46 -11.99 5.54
CA ARG A 41 -2.23 -11.78 6.98
C ARG A 41 -1.12 -12.67 7.53
N GLU A 42 -1.07 -13.93 7.12
CA GLU A 42 -0.04 -14.90 7.52
C GLU A 42 1.34 -14.55 6.95
N ARG A 43 1.41 -14.10 5.69
CA ARG A 43 2.70 -13.76 5.05
C ARG A 43 3.13 -12.31 5.25
N GLY A 44 2.22 -11.42 5.61
CA GLY A 44 2.48 -9.98 5.75
C GLY A 44 2.76 -9.28 4.41
N ILE A 45 2.22 -9.82 3.32
CA ILE A 45 2.34 -9.24 1.97
C ILE A 45 0.94 -9.16 1.36
N THR A 46 0.65 -8.05 0.70
CA THR A 46 -0.55 -7.89 -0.13
C THR A 46 -0.42 -8.78 -1.37
N ILE A 47 -1.45 -9.57 -1.65
CA ILE A 47 -1.49 -10.52 -2.77
C ILE A 47 -2.51 -10.04 -3.80
N ASP A 48 -3.70 -9.66 -3.34
CA ASP A 48 -4.79 -9.17 -4.17
C ASP A 48 -4.99 -7.67 -4.01
N ILE A 49 -5.67 -7.05 -4.98
CA ILE A 49 -5.90 -5.62 -4.99
C ILE A 49 -7.03 -5.29 -4.00
N ALA A 50 -6.78 -4.36 -3.08
CA ALA A 50 -7.83 -3.83 -2.22
C ALA A 50 -8.34 -2.47 -2.73
N LEU A 51 -9.65 -2.37 -2.94
CA LEU A 51 -10.32 -1.14 -3.33
C LEU A 51 -11.01 -0.51 -2.12
N TRP A 52 -10.69 0.74 -1.85
CA TRP A 52 -11.30 1.51 -0.78
C TRP A 52 -11.76 2.87 -1.26
N LYS A 53 -12.98 3.25 -0.91
CA LYS A 53 -13.55 4.54 -1.28
C LYS A 53 -13.57 5.47 -0.08
N PHE A 54 -13.20 6.72 -0.30
CA PHE A 54 -13.34 7.77 0.71
C PHE A 54 -13.70 9.09 0.02
N GLU A 55 -14.27 9.99 0.80
CA GLU A 55 -14.67 11.30 0.33
C GLU A 55 -13.82 12.37 1.02
N THR A 56 -13.43 13.37 0.24
CA THR A 56 -12.84 14.61 0.74
C THR A 56 -13.88 15.72 0.59
N THR A 57 -13.59 16.93 1.08
CA THR A 57 -14.51 18.07 0.92
C THR A 57 -14.85 18.42 -0.53
N LYS A 58 -14.05 17.96 -1.51
CA LYS A 58 -14.18 18.32 -2.93
C LYS A 58 -14.25 17.13 -3.89
N TYR A 59 -13.72 15.97 -3.51
CA TYR A 59 -13.56 14.82 -4.40
C TYR A 59 -13.97 13.50 -3.75
N TYR A 60 -14.59 12.63 -4.55
CA TYR A 60 -14.72 11.21 -4.26
C TYR A 60 -13.48 10.48 -4.77
N CYS A 61 -12.77 9.81 -3.88
CA CYS A 61 -11.53 9.14 -4.20
C CYS A 61 -11.66 7.64 -3.98
N THR A 62 -11.05 6.85 -4.88
CA THR A 62 -10.85 5.42 -4.71
C THR A 62 -9.36 5.16 -4.54
N VAL A 63 -8.97 4.57 -3.42
CA VAL A 63 -7.62 4.03 -3.20
C VAL A 63 -7.59 2.61 -3.74
N ILE A 64 -6.56 2.34 -4.53
CA ILE A 64 -6.21 1.02 -5.01
C ILE A 64 -4.92 0.63 -4.31
N ASP A 65 -4.99 -0.30 -3.36
CA ASP A 65 -3.80 -0.88 -2.74
C ASP A 65 -3.31 -2.03 -3.61
N ALA A 66 -2.09 -1.89 -4.13
CA ALA A 66 -1.51 -2.80 -5.11
C ALA A 66 -0.32 -3.55 -4.50
N PRO A 67 -0.11 -4.82 -4.86
CA PRO A 67 0.94 -5.63 -4.25
C PRO A 67 2.34 -5.18 -4.68
N GLY A 68 3.28 -5.24 -3.72
CA GLY A 68 4.69 -4.88 -3.89
C GLY A 68 5.58 -5.97 -4.49
N HIS A 69 5.20 -7.24 -4.35
CA HIS A 69 6.05 -8.38 -4.67
C HIS A 69 6.08 -8.68 -6.17
N ARG A 70 7.24 -9.09 -6.71
CA ARG A 70 7.44 -9.37 -8.15
C ARG A 70 6.45 -10.41 -8.69
N ASP A 71 6.17 -11.44 -7.90
CA ASP A 71 5.22 -12.51 -8.25
C ASP A 71 3.79 -12.01 -8.52
N PHE A 72 3.43 -10.82 -8.01
CA PHE A 72 2.08 -10.25 -8.11
C PHE A 72 2.02 -9.00 -9.01
N ILE A 73 3.03 -8.77 -9.87
CA ILE A 73 3.04 -7.63 -10.82
C ILE A 73 1.79 -7.59 -11.71
N LYS A 74 1.23 -8.76 -12.08
CA LYS A 74 -0.01 -8.82 -12.89
C LYS A 74 -1.19 -8.13 -12.18
N ASN A 75 -1.30 -8.30 -10.87
CA ASN A 75 -2.34 -7.68 -10.06
C ASN A 75 -2.06 -6.18 -9.95
N MET A 76 -0.80 -5.78 -9.74
CA MET A 76 -0.43 -4.36 -9.77
C MET A 76 -0.77 -3.66 -11.09
N ILE A 77 -0.53 -4.31 -12.25
CA ILE A 77 -0.89 -3.77 -13.57
C ILE A 77 -2.40 -3.54 -13.68
N THR A 78 -3.19 -4.50 -13.19
CA THR A 78 -4.66 -4.44 -13.25
C THR A 78 -5.21 -3.32 -12.37
N GLY A 79 -4.59 -3.05 -11.22
CA GLY A 79 -4.96 -1.95 -10.34
C GLY A 79 -4.52 -0.60 -10.91
N THR A 80 -3.27 -0.52 -11.38
CA THR A 80 -2.66 0.73 -11.85
C THR A 80 -3.30 1.22 -13.15
N SER A 81 -3.77 0.33 -14.02
CA SER A 81 -4.46 0.72 -15.26
C SER A 81 -5.80 1.42 -15.03
N GLN A 82 -6.37 1.34 -13.82
CA GLN A 82 -7.61 2.01 -13.44
C GLN A 82 -7.37 3.33 -12.70
N ALA A 83 -6.11 3.70 -12.43
CA ALA A 83 -5.77 4.85 -11.62
C ALA A 83 -5.42 6.07 -12.47
N ASP A 84 -5.93 7.25 -12.09
CA ASP A 84 -5.57 8.52 -12.72
C ASP A 84 -4.23 9.09 -12.18
N CYS A 85 -3.90 8.76 -10.93
CA CYS A 85 -2.68 9.18 -10.26
C CYS A 85 -2.10 8.05 -9.40
N ALA A 86 -0.78 8.07 -9.21
CA ALA A 86 -0.06 7.10 -8.40
C ALA A 86 0.53 7.75 -7.15
N VAL A 87 0.54 7.01 -6.04
CA VAL A 87 1.30 7.35 -4.84
C VAL A 87 2.44 6.35 -4.71
N LEU A 88 3.68 6.81 -4.88
CA LEU A 88 4.87 5.98 -4.77
C LEU A 88 5.45 6.11 -3.36
N ILE A 89 5.41 5.02 -2.60
CA ILE A 89 6.01 4.97 -1.26
C ILE A 89 7.50 4.61 -1.41
N ILE A 90 8.38 5.42 -0.82
CA ILE A 90 9.83 5.27 -0.85
C ILE A 90 10.32 4.98 0.57
N ASP A 91 11.10 3.92 0.75
CA ASP A 91 11.76 3.63 2.02
C ASP A 91 12.92 4.62 2.24
N SER A 92 12.91 5.31 3.39
CA SER A 92 13.93 6.32 3.73
C SER A 92 15.03 5.77 4.63
N THR A 93 15.00 4.48 4.98
CA THR A 93 16.05 3.83 5.77
C THR A 93 17.31 3.59 4.94
N THR A 94 18.47 3.66 5.61
CA THR A 94 19.76 3.31 5.02
C THR A 94 19.74 1.86 4.49
N GLY A 95 20.04 1.67 3.20
CA GLY A 95 19.99 0.38 2.52
C GLY A 95 18.62 0.05 1.91
N GLY A 96 17.53 0.52 2.51
CA GLY A 96 16.18 0.36 1.98
C GLY A 96 15.95 1.18 0.71
N PHE A 97 16.41 2.43 0.72
CA PHE A 97 16.34 3.32 -0.44
C PHE A 97 17.18 2.76 -1.62
N GLU A 98 18.43 2.39 -1.35
CA GLU A 98 19.35 1.88 -2.36
C GLU A 98 18.86 0.58 -2.98
N ALA A 99 18.31 -0.34 -2.18
CA ALA A 99 17.72 -1.57 -2.66
C ALA A 99 16.52 -1.31 -3.59
N GLY A 100 15.64 -0.38 -3.20
CA GLY A 100 14.43 -0.03 -3.95
C GLY A 100 14.69 0.65 -5.30
N ILE A 101 15.74 1.46 -5.40
CA ILE A 101 16.10 2.19 -6.64
C ILE A 101 17.13 1.45 -7.52
N SER A 102 17.69 0.35 -7.02
CA SER A 102 18.66 -0.47 -7.75
C SER A 102 18.13 -0.96 -9.10
N LYS A 103 19.01 -1.54 -9.94
CA LYS A 103 18.63 -2.11 -11.24
C LYS A 103 17.50 -3.14 -11.13
N ASP A 104 17.49 -3.88 -10.03
CA ASP A 104 16.53 -4.92 -9.69
C ASP A 104 15.50 -4.43 -8.64
N GLY A 105 15.48 -3.14 -8.35
CA GLY A 105 14.62 -2.56 -7.32
C GLY A 105 13.16 -2.45 -7.76
N GLN A 106 12.25 -2.87 -6.89
CA GLN A 106 10.81 -2.85 -7.15
C GLN A 106 10.25 -1.43 -7.24
N THR A 107 10.78 -0.47 -6.47
CA THR A 107 10.33 0.94 -6.54
C THR A 107 10.57 1.51 -7.94
N ARG A 108 11.72 1.20 -8.55
CA ARG A 108 12.04 1.61 -9.91
C ARG A 108 11.13 0.93 -10.94
N GLU A 109 10.94 -0.38 -10.81
CA GLU A 109 10.06 -1.16 -11.70
C GLU A 109 8.62 -0.64 -11.66
N HIS A 110 8.11 -0.36 -10.46
CA HIS A 110 6.74 0.12 -10.26
C HIS A 110 6.53 1.52 -10.83
N ALA A 111 7.51 2.42 -10.69
CA ALA A 111 7.44 3.74 -11.30
C ALA A 111 7.40 3.67 -12.83
N LEU A 112 8.20 2.78 -13.43
CA LEU A 112 8.20 2.55 -14.88
C LEU A 112 6.87 1.98 -15.39
N LEU A 113 6.32 1.01 -14.67
CA LEU A 113 5.02 0.41 -14.99
C LEU A 113 3.89 1.44 -14.91
N ALA A 114 3.84 2.24 -13.84
CA ALA A 114 2.84 3.30 -13.71
C ALA A 114 2.90 4.30 -14.88
N PHE A 115 4.10 4.72 -15.29
CA PHE A 115 4.28 5.59 -16.45
C PHE A 115 3.81 4.92 -17.76
N THR A 116 4.17 3.65 -17.97
CA THR A 116 3.81 2.87 -19.17
C THR A 116 2.29 2.66 -19.27
N LEU A 117 1.62 2.52 -18.13
CA LEU A 117 0.16 2.35 -18.07
C LEU A 117 -0.61 3.67 -18.20
N GLY A 118 0.08 4.80 -18.37
CA GLY A 118 -0.53 6.11 -18.62
C GLY A 118 -0.77 6.95 -17.37
N VAL A 119 -0.30 6.52 -16.20
CA VAL A 119 -0.40 7.29 -14.95
C VAL A 119 0.67 8.37 -14.95
N ARG A 120 0.30 9.58 -15.42
CA ARG A 120 1.24 10.70 -15.59
C ARG A 120 1.46 11.52 -14.33
N GLN A 121 0.51 11.49 -13.39
CA GLN A 121 0.63 12.20 -12.12
C GLN A 121 1.07 11.23 -11.03
N MET A 122 2.20 11.53 -10.41
CA MET A 122 2.78 10.71 -9.35
C MET A 122 3.15 11.57 -8.16
N ILE A 123 2.78 11.10 -6.96
CA ILE A 123 3.15 11.70 -5.69
C ILE A 123 4.13 10.75 -5.00
N CYS A 124 5.34 11.22 -4.70
CA CYS A 124 6.33 10.44 -3.96
C CYS A 124 6.20 10.71 -2.46
N CYS A 125 6.15 9.65 -1.66
CA CYS A 125 6.06 9.73 -0.20
C CYS A 125 7.22 8.98 0.45
N CYS A 126 8.13 9.72 1.07
CA CYS A 126 9.20 9.17 1.89
C CYS A 126 8.63 8.63 3.21
N ASN A 127 8.79 7.33 3.45
CA ASN A 127 8.27 6.63 4.61
C ASN A 127 9.41 6.17 5.53
N LYS A 128 9.09 5.84 6.79
CA LYS A 128 10.05 5.46 7.85
C LYS A 128 11.08 6.55 8.18
N MET A 129 10.68 7.81 8.13
CA MET A 129 11.55 8.96 8.47
C MET A 129 11.94 9.00 9.95
N ASP A 130 11.27 8.21 10.80
CA ASP A 130 11.53 8.06 12.22
C ASP A 130 12.65 7.04 12.54
N ALA A 131 13.11 6.28 11.54
CA ALA A 131 14.20 5.34 11.71
C ALA A 131 15.55 6.10 11.78
N THR A 132 15.97 6.41 13.00
CA THR A 132 17.36 6.80 13.35
C THR A 132 18.25 5.60 13.59
#